data_AF-A0A1B6DLT4-F1
#
_entry.id   AF-A0A1B6DLT4-F1
#
_cell.length_a   1.000
_cell.length_b   1.000
_cell.length_c   1.000
_cell.angle_alpha   90.00
_cell.angle_beta   90.00
_cell.angle_gamma   90.00
#
_symmetry.space_group_name_H-M   'P 1'
#
loop_
_entity.id
_entity.type
_entity.pdbx_description
1 polymer ?
#
loop_
_entity_poly.entity_id
_entity_poly.type
_entity_poly.pdbx_seq_one_letter_code
_entity_poly.pdbx_strand_id
1 'polypeptide(L)'
;RLLDEGVRTNKVLCTGLTYISPSKLSGYQEMQWFKFLGKHRFVPYFGFTENEVRALFANKKFKLKSDQVSRARYLYNGSYSYEGLKVYNPESILTFIDKKKAYVNIRINEHLRKFFNIFKLIMFGDPLQKLLASQTLKIRYHNYVDVSYIFEMRKIILRMPRFELSVNMIMCYLIDLGFLSHDVDKMALQTRSVVYLRVANQEAHDTLFQLYTATYIEKYQLTEDTTTVEPEKDDWEIIQEKSKSKWWVLWDKIYSFCMRVYNKYALW
;
A
#
# COMPACT_ATOMS: atom_id res chain seq x y z
N ARG A 1 -19.69 -5.80 -15.24
CA ARG A 1 -19.46 -7.24 -15.43
C ARG A 1 -20.16 -7.97 -14.29
N LEU A 2 -21.23 -8.70 -14.58
CA LEU A 2 -21.77 -9.68 -13.62
C LEU A 2 -20.93 -10.95 -13.78
N LEU A 3 -20.74 -11.68 -12.68
CA LEU A 3 -19.89 -12.88 -12.65
C LEU A 3 -20.43 -13.94 -13.61
N ASP A 4 -19.50 -14.56 -14.34
CA ASP A 4 -19.74 -15.58 -15.36
C ASP A 4 -20.65 -16.71 -14.86
N GLU A 5 -21.58 -17.16 -15.71
CA GLU A 5 -22.71 -18.07 -15.39
C GLU A 5 -22.31 -19.49 -14.94
N GLY A 6 -21.01 -19.79 -14.88
CA GLY A 6 -20.46 -21.11 -14.52
C GLY A 6 -20.14 -21.33 -13.04
N VAL A 7 -20.38 -20.35 -12.15
CA VAL A 7 -20.03 -20.48 -10.74
C VAL A 7 -21.29 -20.62 -9.88
N ARG A 8 -21.51 -21.82 -9.31
CA ARG A 8 -22.45 -22.03 -8.19
C ARG A 8 -21.94 -21.32 -6.93
N THR A 9 -22.09 -20.01 -6.87
CA THR A 9 -21.92 -19.21 -5.64
C THR A 9 -23.25 -18.54 -5.35
N ASN A 10 -23.90 -18.91 -4.25
CA ASN A 10 -25.26 -18.47 -3.94
C ASN A 10 -25.39 -16.95 -3.69
N LYS A 11 -24.28 -16.21 -3.51
CA LYS A 11 -24.14 -14.74 -3.56
C LYS A 11 -22.66 -14.37 -3.50
N VAL A 12 -22.22 -13.36 -4.25
CA VAL A 12 -20.89 -12.74 -4.11
C VAL A 12 -21.07 -11.26 -3.79
N LEU A 13 -20.50 -10.82 -2.65
CA LEU A 13 -20.50 -9.41 -2.26
C LEU A 13 -19.21 -8.76 -2.77
N CYS A 14 -19.31 -7.98 -3.84
CA CYS A 14 -18.21 -7.15 -4.31
C CYS A 14 -18.28 -5.80 -3.62
N THR A 15 -17.41 -5.56 -2.66
CA THR A 15 -17.28 -4.24 -2.03
C THR A 15 -16.20 -3.47 -2.77
N GLY A 16 -16.54 -2.33 -3.37
CA GLY A 16 -15.58 -1.43 -4.03
C GLY A 16 -14.61 -0.73 -3.07
N LEU A 17 -14.27 -1.38 -1.95
CA LEU A 17 -13.40 -0.92 -0.90
C LEU A 17 -12.21 -1.89 -0.84
N THR A 18 -10.99 -1.35 -0.86
CA THR A 18 -9.75 -2.07 -0.57
C THR A 18 -9.64 -2.52 0.90
N TYR A 19 -10.58 -2.09 1.75
CA TYR A 19 -10.56 -2.34 3.19
C TYR A 19 -11.96 -2.62 3.75
N ILE A 20 -12.17 -3.83 4.28
CA ILE A 20 -13.19 -4.08 5.30
C ILE A 20 -12.49 -4.72 6.50
N SER A 21 -12.69 -4.14 7.67
CA SER A 21 -12.18 -4.69 8.93
C SER A 21 -12.88 -6.02 9.21
N PRO A 22 -12.15 -7.15 9.36
CA PRO A 22 -12.75 -8.44 9.69
C PRO A 22 -13.61 -8.40 10.96
N SER A 23 -13.24 -7.53 11.92
CA SER A 23 -14.01 -7.32 13.15
C SER A 23 -15.42 -6.76 12.95
N LYS A 24 -15.69 -6.08 11.83
CA LYS A 24 -17.03 -5.56 11.49
C LYS A 24 -17.91 -6.62 10.82
N LEU A 25 -17.38 -7.83 10.63
CA LEU A 25 -17.97 -8.91 9.86
C LEU A 25 -17.93 -10.23 10.61
N SER A 26 -17.83 -10.18 11.95
CA SER A 26 -17.76 -11.37 12.81
C SER A 26 -18.89 -12.39 12.60
N GLY A 27 -20.02 -11.98 12.01
CA GLY A 27 -21.12 -12.85 11.58
C GLY A 27 -20.95 -13.55 10.22
N TYR A 28 -19.84 -13.34 9.52
CA TYR A 28 -19.58 -13.85 8.17
C TYR A 28 -18.34 -14.75 8.10
N GLN A 29 -18.14 -15.61 9.10
CA GLN A 29 -16.96 -16.49 9.19
C GLN A 29 -16.83 -17.46 8.01
N GLU A 30 -17.92 -17.75 7.31
CA GLU A 30 -17.94 -18.61 6.11
C GLU A 30 -17.59 -17.86 4.81
N MET A 31 -17.36 -16.56 4.84
CA MET A 31 -17.00 -15.79 3.64
C MET A 31 -15.53 -15.93 3.28
N GLN A 32 -15.28 -16.36 2.04
CA GLN A 32 -13.96 -16.33 1.44
C GLN A 32 -13.65 -14.91 0.94
N TRP A 33 -12.58 -14.30 1.46
CA TRP A 33 -12.04 -13.02 0.98
C TRP A 33 -11.03 -13.18 -0.15
N PHE A 34 -10.97 -12.18 -1.02
CA PHE A 34 -9.98 -12.13 -2.09
C PHE A 34 -9.15 -10.86 -1.91
N LYS A 35 -7.82 -10.99 -1.97
CA LYS A 35 -6.91 -9.87 -1.74
C LYS A 35 -6.84 -8.97 -2.96
N PHE A 36 -6.71 -7.68 -2.73
CA PHE A 36 -6.48 -6.75 -3.83
C PHE A 36 -5.19 -7.13 -4.59
N LEU A 37 -5.29 -7.24 -5.93
CA LEU A 37 -4.20 -7.63 -6.84
C LEU A 37 -3.61 -9.05 -6.63
N GLY A 38 -4.25 -9.89 -5.81
CA GLY A 38 -3.81 -11.26 -5.54
C GLY A 38 -3.95 -12.21 -6.73
N LYS A 39 -3.54 -13.47 -6.52
CA LYS A 39 -3.67 -14.53 -7.54
C LYS A 39 -5.04 -15.19 -7.47
N HIS A 40 -6.04 -14.59 -8.12
CA HIS A 40 -7.39 -15.16 -8.26
C HIS A 40 -8.20 -14.53 -9.40
N ARG A 41 -9.21 -15.24 -9.89
CA ARG A 41 -10.09 -14.77 -10.99
C ARG A 41 -10.88 -13.49 -10.73
N PHE A 42 -11.01 -13.06 -9.47
CA PHE A 42 -11.81 -11.89 -9.11
C PHE A 42 -11.09 -10.55 -9.27
N VAL A 43 -9.79 -10.53 -9.60
CA VAL A 43 -9.03 -9.27 -9.77
C VAL A 43 -9.68 -8.27 -10.75
N PRO A 44 -10.20 -8.67 -11.92
CA PRO A 44 -10.85 -7.75 -12.86
C PRO A 44 -12.08 -7.03 -12.29
N TYR A 45 -12.63 -7.47 -11.17
CA TYR A 45 -13.82 -6.91 -10.55
C TYR A 45 -13.52 -5.90 -9.43
N PHE A 46 -12.25 -5.77 -9.01
CA PHE A 46 -11.83 -4.77 -8.02
C PHE A 46 -11.81 -3.34 -8.57
N GLY A 47 -11.79 -3.17 -9.90
CA GLY A 47 -11.76 -1.86 -10.51
C GLY A 47 -12.01 -1.87 -12.01
N PHE A 48 -11.66 -0.78 -12.69
CA PHE A 48 -11.79 -0.70 -14.14
C PHE A 48 -10.57 -1.29 -14.84
N THR A 49 -10.78 -2.02 -15.92
CA THR A 49 -9.72 -2.44 -16.83
C THR A 49 -9.29 -1.31 -17.77
N GLU A 50 -8.12 -1.43 -18.41
CA GLU A 50 -7.66 -0.45 -19.41
C GLU A 50 -8.70 -0.17 -20.50
N ASN A 51 -9.38 -1.22 -21.00
CA ASN A 51 -10.39 -1.09 -22.04
C ASN A 51 -11.62 -0.31 -21.54
N GLU A 52 -12.05 -0.54 -20.30
CA GLU A 52 -13.14 0.21 -19.69
C GLU A 52 -12.77 1.67 -19.46
N VAL A 53 -11.57 1.95 -18.94
CA VAL A 53 -11.07 3.33 -18.79
C VAL A 53 -10.95 4.03 -20.14
N ARG A 54 -10.46 3.35 -21.19
CA ARG A 54 -10.39 3.88 -22.55
C ARG A 54 -11.79 4.21 -23.08
N ALA A 55 -12.75 3.31 -22.91
CA ALA A 55 -14.13 3.53 -23.33
C ALA A 55 -14.79 4.70 -22.57
N LEU A 56 -14.56 4.79 -21.26
CA LEU A 56 -15.04 5.91 -20.44
C LEU A 56 -14.43 7.23 -20.91
N PHE A 57 -13.13 7.29 -21.14
CA PHE A 57 -12.45 8.53 -21.56
C PHE A 57 -12.81 8.96 -22.99
N ALA A 58 -13.14 8.01 -23.87
CA ALA A 58 -13.60 8.30 -25.23
C ALA A 58 -15.10 8.66 -25.31
N ASN A 59 -15.86 8.50 -24.22
CA ASN A 59 -17.30 8.71 -24.24
C ASN A 59 -17.63 10.21 -24.37
N LYS A 60 -18.18 10.60 -25.53
CA LYS A 60 -18.57 11.98 -25.85
C LYS A 60 -19.53 12.60 -24.84
N LYS A 61 -20.31 11.81 -24.09
CA LYS A 61 -21.23 12.31 -23.06
C LYS A 61 -20.50 13.06 -21.94
N PHE A 62 -19.27 12.68 -21.62
CA PHE A 62 -18.51 13.30 -20.53
C PHE A 62 -17.79 14.60 -20.93
N LYS A 63 -17.71 14.90 -22.24
CA LYS A 63 -17.09 16.14 -22.77
C LYS A 63 -15.68 16.39 -22.21
N LEU A 64 -14.87 15.33 -22.12
CA LEU A 64 -13.51 15.40 -21.60
C LEU A 64 -12.56 15.97 -22.67
N LYS A 65 -11.65 16.85 -22.26
CA LYS A 65 -10.62 17.41 -23.14
C LYS A 65 -9.37 16.51 -23.16
N SER A 66 -8.61 16.57 -24.25
CA SER A 66 -7.43 15.72 -24.47
C SER A 66 -6.34 15.91 -23.38
N ASP A 67 -6.10 17.15 -22.97
CA ASP A 67 -5.17 17.52 -21.90
C ASP A 67 -5.61 16.93 -20.54
N GLN A 68 -6.90 17.02 -20.22
CA GLN A 68 -7.47 16.44 -19.00
C GLN A 68 -7.30 14.92 -18.96
N VAL A 69 -7.61 14.25 -20.07
CA VAL A 69 -7.45 12.81 -20.22
C VAL A 69 -5.99 12.41 -20.10
N SER A 70 -5.07 13.15 -20.71
CA SER A 70 -3.63 12.88 -20.64
C SER A 70 -3.12 12.98 -19.20
N ARG A 71 -3.56 14.01 -18.46
CA ARG A 71 -3.23 14.17 -17.04
C ARG A 71 -3.80 13.04 -16.18
N ALA A 72 -5.04 12.62 -16.42
CA ALA A 72 -5.65 11.51 -15.69
C ALA A 72 -4.95 10.17 -15.97
N ARG A 73 -4.56 9.92 -17.23
CA ARG A 73 -3.79 8.72 -17.61
C ARG A 73 -2.44 8.68 -16.90
N TYR A 74 -1.73 9.80 -16.84
CA TYR A 74 -0.48 9.93 -16.12
C TYR A 74 -0.66 9.66 -14.61
N LEU A 75 -1.65 10.33 -13.99
CA LEU A 75 -1.83 10.26 -12.54
C LEU A 75 -2.26 8.87 -12.07
N TYR A 76 -3.26 8.29 -12.75
CA TYR A 76 -3.93 7.08 -12.26
C TYR A 76 -3.28 5.79 -12.71
N ASN A 77 -2.72 5.74 -13.92
CA ASN A 77 -1.92 4.69 -14.57
C ASN A 77 -2.07 3.20 -14.13
N GLY A 78 -3.21 2.80 -13.55
CA GLY A 78 -3.52 1.48 -13.01
C GLY A 78 -2.54 0.91 -11.99
N SER A 79 -2.89 -0.25 -11.47
CA SER A 79 -2.04 -1.12 -10.67
C SER A 79 -2.02 -2.50 -11.34
N TYR A 80 -0.87 -3.16 -11.35
CA TYR A 80 -0.74 -4.50 -11.94
C TYR A 80 -0.95 -5.59 -10.90
N SER A 81 -1.76 -6.58 -11.26
CA SER A 81 -1.99 -7.78 -10.47
C SER A 81 -0.82 -8.75 -10.53
N TYR A 82 -0.84 -9.77 -9.67
CA TYR A 82 0.11 -10.89 -9.73
C TYR A 82 0.20 -11.51 -11.14
N GLU A 83 -0.92 -11.55 -11.86
CA GLU A 83 -1.05 -12.12 -13.21
C GLU A 83 -0.89 -11.07 -14.33
N GLY A 84 -0.44 -9.86 -14.00
CA GLY A 84 -0.15 -8.81 -14.99
C GLY A 84 -1.39 -8.07 -15.49
N LEU A 85 -2.55 -8.30 -14.89
CA LEU A 85 -3.75 -7.54 -15.23
C LEU A 85 -3.66 -6.13 -14.64
N LYS A 86 -3.82 -5.12 -15.50
CA LYS A 86 -3.88 -3.73 -15.10
C LYS A 86 -5.30 -3.34 -14.66
N VAL A 87 -5.44 -2.89 -13.42
CA VAL A 87 -6.71 -2.46 -12.81
C VAL A 87 -6.60 -1.04 -12.28
N TYR A 88 -7.61 -0.22 -12.53
CA TYR A 88 -7.69 1.18 -12.12
C TYR A 88 -8.66 1.35 -10.96
N ASN A 89 -8.30 2.20 -9.99
CA ASN A 89 -9.15 2.57 -8.86
C ASN A 89 -10.45 3.24 -9.37
N PRO A 90 -11.64 2.67 -9.10
CA PRO A 90 -12.91 3.27 -9.50
C PRO A 90 -13.13 4.68 -8.98
N GLU A 91 -12.79 4.96 -7.72
CA GLU A 91 -12.99 6.28 -7.11
C GLU A 91 -12.18 7.35 -7.85
N SER A 92 -10.94 7.03 -8.22
CA SER A 92 -10.07 7.93 -9.00
C SER A 92 -10.65 8.23 -10.38
N ILE A 93 -11.09 7.21 -11.11
CA ILE A 93 -11.64 7.36 -12.47
C ILE A 93 -12.99 8.11 -12.44
N LEU A 94 -13.91 7.72 -11.55
CA LEU A 94 -15.24 8.34 -11.46
C LEU A 94 -15.16 9.79 -11.00
N THR A 95 -14.32 10.10 -10.00
CA THR A 95 -14.12 11.47 -9.54
C THR A 95 -13.54 12.35 -10.64
N PHE A 96 -12.61 11.83 -11.44
CA PHE A 96 -12.10 12.56 -12.59
C PHE A 96 -13.15 12.81 -13.66
N ILE A 97 -13.99 11.81 -13.98
CA ILE A 97 -15.07 11.99 -14.97
C ILE A 97 -16.06 13.07 -14.50
N ASP A 98 -16.41 13.07 -13.23
CA ASP A 98 -17.35 14.03 -12.62
C ASP A 98 -16.75 15.44 -12.56
N LYS A 99 -15.56 15.58 -11.97
CA LYS A 99 -14.92 16.88 -11.71
C LYS A 99 -14.08 17.41 -12.86
N LYS A 100 -13.80 16.59 -13.87
CA LYS A 100 -12.95 16.88 -15.04
C LYS A 100 -11.54 17.34 -14.67
N LYS A 101 -11.07 16.94 -13.50
CA LYS A 101 -9.76 17.28 -12.96
C LYS A 101 -9.19 16.08 -12.22
N ALA A 102 -7.91 15.80 -12.49
CA ALA A 102 -7.21 14.69 -11.87
C ALA A 102 -6.76 15.12 -10.46
N TYR A 103 -7.22 14.39 -9.45
CA TYR A 103 -6.88 14.56 -8.05
C TYR A 103 -6.28 13.27 -7.47
N VAL A 104 -5.52 13.41 -6.39
CA VAL A 104 -5.19 12.29 -5.50
C VAL A 104 -6.43 11.95 -4.67
N ASN A 105 -6.93 10.73 -4.81
CA ASN A 105 -8.10 10.16 -4.14
C ASN A 105 -7.72 9.05 -3.14
N ILE A 106 -6.44 8.70 -2.99
CA ILE A 106 -5.98 7.80 -1.93
C ILE A 106 -6.28 8.43 -0.56
N ARG A 107 -7.20 7.81 0.19
CA ARG A 107 -7.63 8.29 1.50
C ARG A 107 -6.63 7.87 2.58
N ILE A 108 -5.97 8.85 3.20
CA ILE A 108 -5.11 8.63 4.37
C ILE A 108 -5.88 9.01 5.62
N ASN A 109 -6.14 8.04 6.50
CA ASN A 109 -6.64 8.32 7.84
C ASN A 109 -5.48 8.56 8.84
N GLU A 110 -5.81 9.08 10.02
CA GLU A 110 -4.83 9.41 11.04
C GLU A 110 -4.00 8.20 11.49
N HIS A 111 -4.60 7.00 11.56
CA HIS A 111 -3.88 5.77 11.91
C HIS A 111 -2.84 5.42 10.86
N LEU A 112 -3.17 5.57 9.58
CA LEU A 112 -2.25 5.33 8.48
C LEU A 112 -1.13 6.37 8.51
N ARG A 113 -1.44 7.67 8.72
CA ARG A 113 -0.41 8.70 8.90
C ARG A 113 0.54 8.37 10.05
N LYS A 114 0.01 7.95 11.20
CA LYS A 114 0.81 7.50 12.35
C LYS A 114 1.63 6.25 12.04
N PHE A 115 1.10 5.33 11.23
CA PHE A 115 1.79 4.13 10.79
C PHE A 115 3.04 4.47 9.96
N PHE A 116 3.01 5.52 9.12
CA PHE A 116 4.18 5.90 8.33
C PHE A 116 5.41 6.31 9.16
N ASN A 117 5.24 6.56 10.47
CA ASN A 117 6.38 6.74 11.38
C ASN A 117 7.32 5.54 11.45
N ILE A 118 6.87 4.33 11.13
CA ILE A 118 7.77 3.16 11.11
C ILE A 118 8.86 3.32 10.05
N PHE A 119 8.60 4.06 8.96
CA PHE A 119 9.59 4.32 7.92
C PHE A 119 10.75 5.24 8.39
N LYS A 120 10.68 5.80 9.61
CA LYS A 120 11.83 6.45 10.27
C LYS A 120 12.95 5.45 10.59
N LEU A 121 12.62 4.17 10.72
CA LEU A 121 13.57 3.09 10.94
C LEU A 121 14.22 2.71 9.62
N ILE A 122 15.56 2.67 9.58
CA ILE A 122 16.36 2.47 8.36
C ILE A 122 15.93 1.23 7.57
N MET A 123 15.59 0.13 8.27
CA MET A 123 15.14 -1.12 7.65
C MET A 123 13.88 -1.00 6.79
N PHE A 124 13.04 0.00 7.06
CA PHE A 124 11.83 0.29 6.28
C PHE A 124 12.06 1.49 5.36
N GLY A 125 12.88 2.45 5.78
CA GLY A 125 13.27 3.61 4.98
C GLY A 125 13.94 3.24 3.67
N ASP A 126 14.97 2.38 3.69
CA ASP A 126 15.73 2.06 2.46
C ASP A 126 14.88 1.36 1.39
N PRO A 127 14.06 0.33 1.72
CA PRO A 127 13.13 -0.23 0.75
C PRO A 127 12.14 0.78 0.17
N LEU A 128 11.62 1.69 1.01
CA LEU A 128 10.67 2.71 0.56
C LEU A 128 11.36 3.75 -0.34
N GLN A 129 12.57 4.18 -0.03
CA GLN A 129 13.35 5.09 -0.88
C GLN A 129 13.62 4.47 -2.25
N LYS A 130 13.99 3.18 -2.31
CA LYS A 130 14.15 2.45 -3.58
C LYS A 130 12.87 2.50 -4.41
N LEU A 131 11.73 2.20 -3.79
CA LEU A 131 10.42 2.27 -4.43
C LEU A 131 10.09 3.69 -4.94
N LEU A 132 10.34 4.73 -4.12
CA LEU A 132 10.14 6.13 -4.49
C LEU A 132 11.09 6.59 -5.61
N ALA A 133 12.28 6.01 -5.71
CA ALA A 133 13.21 6.19 -6.81
C ALA A 133 12.83 5.37 -8.06
N SER A 134 11.60 4.85 -8.13
CA SER A 134 11.08 4.00 -9.22
C SER A 134 11.86 2.69 -9.42
N GLN A 135 12.58 2.22 -8.39
CA GLN A 135 13.24 0.92 -8.42
C GLN A 135 12.29 -0.19 -7.97
N THR A 136 12.56 -1.39 -8.45
CA THR A 136 11.82 -2.60 -8.06
C THR A 136 12.32 -3.14 -6.71
N LEU A 137 11.39 -3.54 -5.85
CA LEU A 137 11.68 -4.21 -4.59
C LEU A 137 11.33 -5.70 -4.66
N LYS A 138 12.30 -6.58 -4.40
CA LYS A 138 12.07 -8.02 -4.23
C LYS A 138 11.68 -8.31 -2.79
N ILE A 139 10.54 -8.98 -2.58
CA ILE A 139 10.10 -9.41 -1.25
C ILE A 139 9.72 -10.89 -1.26
N ARG A 140 9.66 -11.51 -0.07
CA ARG A 140 8.92 -12.77 0.07
C ARG A 140 7.44 -12.47 0.30
N TYR A 141 6.58 -12.99 -0.56
CA TYR A 141 5.14 -12.78 -0.46
C TYR A 141 4.54 -13.77 0.53
N HIS A 142 3.75 -13.25 1.46
CA HIS A 142 3.14 -14.05 2.50
C HIS A 142 1.61 -13.95 2.43
N ASN A 143 0.97 -15.10 2.24
CA ASN A 143 -0.48 -15.18 2.13
C ASN A 143 -1.21 -15.19 3.48
N TYR A 144 -0.49 -15.50 4.55
CA TYR A 144 -0.98 -15.51 5.93
C TYR A 144 0.09 -14.93 6.84
N VAL A 145 -0.30 -14.61 8.08
CA VAL A 145 0.60 -14.09 9.12
C VAL A 145 0.50 -15.05 10.28
N ASP A 146 1.57 -15.82 10.50
CA ASP A 146 1.67 -16.70 11.66
C ASP A 146 2.22 -15.96 12.90
N VAL A 147 2.24 -16.67 14.04
CA VAL A 147 2.67 -16.12 15.34
C VAL A 147 4.14 -15.68 15.32
N SER A 148 5.01 -16.30 14.50
CA SER A 148 6.41 -15.92 14.39
C SER A 148 6.58 -14.48 13.88
N TYR A 149 5.67 -14.01 13.03
CA TYR A 149 5.65 -12.62 12.56
C TYR A 149 5.39 -11.62 13.67
N ILE A 150 4.51 -11.94 14.64
CA ILE A 150 4.28 -11.10 15.82
C ILE A 150 5.55 -11.04 16.67
N PHE A 151 6.24 -12.17 16.83
CA PHE A 151 7.52 -12.21 17.54
C PHE A 151 8.60 -11.40 16.83
N GLU A 152 8.72 -11.47 15.51
CA GLU A 152 9.67 -10.66 14.73
C GLU A 152 9.35 -9.15 14.83
N MET A 153 8.07 -8.78 14.80
CA MET A 153 7.66 -7.39 15.03
C MET A 153 8.02 -6.90 16.43
N ARG A 154 7.91 -7.75 17.45
CA ARG A 154 8.40 -7.44 18.81
C ARG A 154 9.92 -7.29 18.82
N LYS A 155 10.66 -8.11 18.07
CA LYS A 155 12.13 -7.99 17.96
C LYS A 155 12.57 -6.67 17.32
N ILE A 156 11.79 -6.11 16.38
CA ILE A 156 12.08 -4.78 15.78
C ILE A 156 12.11 -3.71 16.86
N ILE A 157 11.16 -3.78 17.78
CA ILE A 157 11.05 -2.84 18.89
C ILE A 157 12.21 -3.03 19.86
N LEU A 158 12.69 -4.26 20.03
CA LEU A 158 13.88 -4.61 20.80
C LEU A 158 15.21 -4.41 20.03
N ARG A 159 15.17 -3.86 18.81
CA ARG A 159 16.35 -3.56 17.96
C ARG A 159 17.28 -4.77 17.69
N MET A 160 16.74 -5.98 17.57
CA MET A 160 17.54 -7.20 17.31
C MET A 160 17.86 -7.45 15.82
N PRO A 161 19.09 -7.68 15.38
CA PRO A 161 19.58 -7.48 13.99
C PRO A 161 19.01 -8.32 12.80
N ARG A 162 17.84 -8.97 12.87
CA ARG A 162 17.28 -9.76 11.74
C ARG A 162 15.77 -9.53 11.58
N PHE A 163 15.35 -8.94 10.45
CA PHE A 163 13.97 -8.40 10.30
C PHE A 163 13.32 -8.52 8.91
N GLU A 164 13.90 -9.26 7.97
CA GLU A 164 13.36 -9.37 6.60
C GLU A 164 11.86 -9.71 6.56
N LEU A 165 11.43 -10.56 7.50
CA LEU A 165 10.05 -11.01 7.64
C LEU A 165 9.06 -9.84 7.83
N SER A 166 9.45 -8.86 8.63
CA SER A 166 8.62 -7.71 8.97
C SER A 166 8.54 -6.68 7.85
N VAL A 167 9.63 -6.49 7.09
CA VAL A 167 9.63 -5.65 5.88
C VAL A 167 8.65 -6.24 4.87
N ASN A 168 8.73 -7.55 4.62
CA ASN A 168 7.83 -8.24 3.69
C ASN A 168 6.35 -8.04 4.05
N MET A 169 5.98 -8.14 5.34
CA MET A 169 4.60 -7.90 5.80
C MET A 169 4.13 -6.47 5.52
N ILE A 170 4.95 -5.48 5.84
CA ILE A 170 4.62 -4.07 5.63
C ILE A 170 4.43 -3.80 4.13
N MET A 171 5.28 -4.37 3.28
CA MET A 171 5.12 -4.25 1.83
C MET A 171 3.85 -4.94 1.33
N CYS A 172 3.51 -6.13 1.83
CA CYS A 172 2.24 -6.79 1.49
C CYS A 172 1.04 -5.94 1.92
N TYR A 173 1.10 -5.33 3.11
CA TYR A 173 0.06 -4.43 3.59
C TYR A 173 -0.09 -3.19 2.68
N LEU A 174 1.01 -2.62 2.19
CA LEU A 174 0.98 -1.51 1.24
C LEU A 174 0.40 -1.90 -0.13
N ILE A 175 0.57 -3.14 -0.59
CA ILE A 175 -0.13 -3.66 -1.78
C ILE A 175 -1.63 -3.62 -1.54
N ASP A 176 -2.09 -4.17 -0.40
CA ASP A 176 -3.52 -4.24 -0.10
C ASP A 176 -4.18 -2.85 0.03
N LEU A 177 -3.40 -1.83 0.44
CA LEU A 177 -3.84 -0.43 0.48
C LEU A 177 -3.81 0.26 -0.89
N GLY A 178 -3.24 -0.39 -1.91
CA GLY A 178 -3.12 0.15 -3.27
C GLY A 178 -1.94 1.09 -3.49
N PHE A 179 -1.00 1.17 -2.54
CA PHE A 179 0.23 1.95 -2.71
C PHE A 179 1.26 1.26 -3.61
N LEU A 180 1.33 -0.07 -3.52
CA LEU A 180 2.24 -0.89 -4.29
C LEU A 180 1.48 -1.80 -5.26
N SER A 181 2.16 -2.22 -6.31
CA SER A 181 1.66 -3.19 -7.28
C SER A 181 2.76 -4.14 -7.72
N HIS A 182 2.38 -5.22 -8.41
CA HIS A 182 3.35 -6.14 -8.98
C HIS A 182 4.11 -5.49 -10.14
N ASP A 183 5.39 -5.81 -10.25
CA ASP A 183 6.21 -5.35 -11.36
C ASP A 183 6.03 -6.27 -12.57
N VAL A 184 5.32 -5.76 -13.57
CA VAL A 184 5.02 -6.46 -14.83
C VAL A 184 6.29 -6.90 -15.56
N ASP A 185 7.36 -6.10 -15.49
CA ASP A 185 8.61 -6.36 -16.21
C ASP A 185 9.43 -7.49 -15.57
N LYS A 186 9.11 -7.83 -14.31
CA LYS A 186 9.75 -8.92 -13.55
C LYS A 186 8.81 -10.09 -13.32
N MET A 187 7.65 -10.14 -13.99
CA MET A 187 6.66 -11.20 -13.80
C MET A 187 7.19 -12.61 -14.03
N ALA A 188 8.04 -12.80 -15.03
CA ALA A 188 8.66 -14.09 -15.33
C ALA A 188 9.56 -14.62 -14.21
N LEU A 189 10.02 -13.73 -13.32
CA LEU A 189 10.87 -14.07 -12.17
C LEU A 189 10.05 -14.29 -10.88
N GLN A 190 8.75 -14.00 -10.91
CA GLN A 190 7.89 -14.20 -9.74
C GLN A 190 7.66 -15.69 -9.49
N THR A 191 7.68 -16.06 -8.21
CA THR A 191 7.32 -17.41 -7.75
C THR A 191 6.19 -17.29 -6.73
N ARG A 192 5.66 -18.44 -6.27
CA ARG A 192 4.63 -18.46 -5.23
C ARG A 192 5.03 -17.70 -3.96
N SER A 193 6.31 -17.63 -3.63
CA SER A 193 6.84 -17.04 -2.40
C SER A 193 7.67 -15.79 -2.64
N VAL A 194 7.95 -15.40 -3.88
CA VAL A 194 8.79 -14.25 -4.21
C VAL A 194 8.09 -13.38 -5.24
N VAL A 195 7.91 -12.12 -4.92
CA VAL A 195 7.29 -11.13 -5.82
C VAL A 195 8.18 -9.91 -5.94
N TYR A 196 8.00 -9.21 -7.06
CA TYR A 196 8.69 -7.97 -7.38
C TYR A 196 7.66 -6.86 -7.37
N LEU A 197 7.94 -5.82 -6.61
CA LEU A 197 7.02 -4.74 -6.34
C LEU A 197 7.55 -3.42 -6.84
N ARG A 198 6.62 -2.54 -7.19
CA ARG A 198 6.87 -1.15 -7.52
C ARG A 198 5.74 -0.29 -6.95
N VAL A 199 5.94 1.02 -6.92
CA VAL A 199 4.84 1.94 -6.63
C VAL A 199 3.76 1.78 -7.69
N ALA A 200 2.49 1.72 -7.26
CA ALA A 200 1.37 1.36 -8.13
C ALA A 200 1.24 2.29 -9.35
N ASN A 201 1.18 3.60 -9.09
CA ASN A 201 1.00 4.66 -10.06
C ASN A 201 1.52 5.99 -9.47
N GLN A 202 1.38 7.08 -10.23
CA GLN A 202 1.82 8.39 -9.76
C GLN A 202 1.02 8.89 -8.55
N GLU A 203 -0.29 8.60 -8.50
CA GLU A 203 -1.13 8.93 -7.35
C GLU A 203 -0.59 8.34 -6.04
N ALA A 204 -0.23 7.06 -6.06
CA ALA A 204 0.41 6.37 -4.94
C ALA A 204 1.80 6.93 -4.65
N HIS A 205 2.58 7.26 -5.68
CA HIS A 205 3.92 7.85 -5.53
C HIS A 205 3.85 9.18 -4.79
N ASP A 206 3.06 10.12 -5.29
CA ASP A 206 2.91 11.45 -4.69
C ASP A 206 2.47 11.34 -3.22
N THR A 207 1.53 10.42 -2.95
CA THR A 207 1.00 10.19 -1.61
C THR A 207 2.07 9.61 -0.68
N LEU A 208 2.79 8.57 -1.12
CA LEU A 208 3.88 7.97 -0.34
C LEU A 208 5.01 8.96 -0.10
N PHE A 209 5.36 9.75 -1.12
CA PHE A 209 6.40 10.76 -1.04
C PHE A 209 6.04 11.82 -0.01
N GLN A 210 4.81 12.37 -0.04
CA GLN A 210 4.34 13.33 0.96
C GLN A 210 4.42 12.77 2.39
N LEU A 211 3.96 11.53 2.58
CA LEU A 211 4.00 10.87 3.89
C LEU A 211 5.43 10.63 4.37
N TYR A 212 6.30 10.20 3.47
CA TYR A 212 7.71 9.96 3.74
C TYR A 212 8.45 11.26 4.10
N THR A 213 8.26 12.32 3.31
CA THR A 213 8.86 13.63 3.57
C THR A 213 8.37 14.21 4.89
N ALA A 214 7.07 14.18 5.18
CA ALA A 214 6.53 14.65 6.46
C ALA A 214 7.14 13.90 7.66
N THR A 215 7.37 12.60 7.49
CA THR A 215 8.01 11.74 8.50
C THR A 215 9.47 12.15 8.76
N TYR A 216 10.22 12.57 7.72
CA TYR A 216 11.60 13.01 7.83
C TYR A 216 11.73 14.45 8.32
N ILE A 217 10.90 15.38 7.84
CA ILE A 217 10.80 16.75 8.35
C ILE A 217 10.58 16.73 9.87
N GLU A 218 9.64 15.93 10.35
CA GLU A 218 9.38 15.77 11.79
C GLU A 218 10.58 15.14 12.53
N LYS A 219 11.27 14.18 11.92
CA LYS A 219 12.43 13.49 12.53
C LYS A 219 13.62 14.43 12.71
N TYR A 220 13.90 15.26 11.72
CA TYR A 220 15.08 16.12 11.67
C TYR A 220 14.80 17.59 12.03
N GLN A 221 13.56 17.91 12.42
CA GLN A 221 13.12 19.29 12.74
C GLN A 221 13.48 20.30 11.65
N LEU A 222 13.42 19.87 10.38
CA LEU A 222 13.75 20.74 9.25
C LEU A 222 12.66 21.80 9.13
N THR A 223 12.96 23.05 9.49
CA THR A 223 12.11 24.19 9.15
C THR A 223 12.24 24.50 7.65
N GLU A 224 11.18 25.00 7.01
CA GLU A 224 11.19 25.34 5.58
C GLU A 224 12.20 26.43 5.19
N ASP A 225 12.84 27.07 6.18
CA ASP A 225 14.10 27.78 5.97
C ASP A 225 15.26 26.94 6.49
N THR A 226 16.20 26.60 5.61
CA THR A 226 17.62 27.02 5.74
C THR A 226 18.49 26.44 4.63
N THR A 227 19.27 27.35 4.04
CA THR A 227 20.62 27.13 3.53
C THR A 227 21.38 26.02 4.25
N THR A 228 21.96 25.12 3.46
CA THR A 228 23.12 24.25 3.75
C THR A 228 23.56 24.16 5.21
N VAL A 229 23.14 23.09 5.87
CA VAL A 229 23.82 22.59 7.08
C VAL A 229 24.45 21.25 6.73
N GLU A 230 25.77 21.18 6.82
CA GLU A 230 26.53 19.94 6.67
C GLU A 230 26.17 18.93 7.78
N PRO A 231 26.17 17.62 7.50
CA PRO A 231 25.80 16.63 8.49
C PRO A 231 26.95 16.41 9.49
N GLU A 232 26.78 16.89 10.73
CA GLU A 232 27.64 16.49 11.84
C GLU A 232 27.42 15.00 12.21
N LYS A 233 28.55 14.34 12.49
CA LYS A 233 28.67 12.91 12.78
C LYS A 233 28.13 12.53 14.17
N ASP A 234 27.57 11.31 14.20
CA ASP A 234 27.43 10.40 15.34
C ASP A 234 26.62 10.86 16.57
N ASP A 235 25.30 10.80 16.41
CA ASP A 235 24.28 11.09 17.43
C ASP A 235 23.57 9.83 17.99
N TRP A 236 24.24 8.66 17.94
CA TRP A 236 23.61 7.39 18.32
C TRP A 236 23.46 7.17 19.83
N GLU A 237 24.29 7.81 20.66
CA GLU A 237 24.33 7.56 22.11
C GLU A 237 23.35 8.45 22.90
N ILE A 238 23.09 9.68 22.45
CA ILE A 238 22.19 10.63 23.13
C ILE A 238 20.70 10.19 23.07
N ILE A 239 20.36 9.29 22.13
CA ILE A 239 18.99 8.81 21.90
C ILE A 239 18.54 7.76 22.94
N GLN A 240 19.47 7.08 23.64
CA GLN A 240 19.09 5.95 24.50
C GLN A 240 18.37 6.36 25.79
N GLU A 241 18.66 7.52 26.38
CA GLU A 241 18.16 7.87 27.71
C GLU A 241 16.78 8.57 27.72
N LYS A 242 16.46 9.39 26.72
CA LYS A 242 15.18 10.14 26.66
C LYS A 242 13.97 9.34 26.14
N SER A 243 14.16 8.06 25.81
CA SER A 243 13.25 7.35 24.90
C SER A 243 12.27 6.38 25.58
N LYS A 244 12.49 5.97 26.84
CA LYS A 244 11.71 4.93 27.54
C LYS A 244 10.19 5.18 27.60
N SER A 245 9.71 6.42 27.72
CA SER A 245 8.26 6.72 27.72
C SER A 245 7.65 6.84 26.32
N LYS A 246 8.41 7.34 25.34
CA LYS A 246 7.99 7.41 23.93
C LYS A 246 7.89 6.00 23.29
N TRP A 247 8.64 5.03 23.80
CA TRP A 247 8.58 3.64 23.31
C TRP A 247 7.29 2.91 23.66
N TRP A 248 6.67 3.16 24.81
CA TRP A 248 5.37 2.56 25.14
C TRP A 248 4.28 3.01 24.16
N VAL A 249 4.30 4.29 23.79
CA VAL A 249 3.38 4.84 22.78
C VAL A 249 3.66 4.27 21.39
N LEU A 250 4.94 4.02 21.05
CA LEU A 250 5.29 3.37 19.78
C LEU A 250 4.96 1.87 19.81
N TRP A 251 5.12 1.20 20.95
CA TRP A 251 4.74 -0.18 21.20
C TRP A 251 3.23 -0.37 21.00
N ASP A 252 2.39 0.45 21.62
CA ASP A 252 0.94 0.36 21.43
C ASP A 252 0.55 0.55 19.96
N LYS A 253 1.24 1.45 19.23
CA LYS A 253 0.99 1.67 17.81
C LYS A 253 1.40 0.49 16.95
N ILE A 254 2.61 -0.06 17.17
CA ILE A 254 3.12 -1.21 16.42
C ILE A 254 2.34 -2.47 16.79
N TYR A 255 2.07 -2.71 18.07
CA TYR A 255 1.27 -3.83 18.56
C TYR A 255 -0.17 -3.77 18.01
N SER A 256 -0.84 -2.62 18.09
CA SER A 256 -2.18 -2.45 17.50
C SER A 256 -2.17 -2.62 15.98
N PHE A 257 -1.08 -2.26 15.30
CA PHE A 257 -0.90 -2.55 13.88
C PHE A 257 -0.69 -4.03 13.62
N CYS A 258 0.20 -4.69 14.37
CA CYS A 258 0.47 -6.11 14.25
C CYS A 258 -0.79 -6.93 14.53
N MET A 259 -1.59 -6.54 15.50
CA MET A 259 -2.89 -7.16 15.75
C MET A 259 -3.87 -6.91 14.61
N ARG A 260 -3.86 -5.74 13.96
CA ARG A 260 -4.69 -5.51 12.75
C ARG A 260 -4.23 -6.34 11.56
N VAL A 261 -2.93 -6.46 11.33
CA VAL A 261 -2.36 -7.30 10.28
C VAL A 261 -2.59 -8.78 10.59
N TYR A 262 -2.31 -9.23 11.81
CA TYR A 262 -2.62 -10.57 12.27
C TYR A 262 -4.12 -10.87 12.08
N ASN A 263 -5.02 -10.02 12.59
CA ASN A 263 -6.46 -10.22 12.39
C ASN A 263 -6.88 -10.23 10.91
N LYS A 264 -6.16 -9.52 10.03
CA LYS A 264 -6.39 -9.54 8.59
C LYS A 264 -5.92 -10.84 7.92
N TYR A 265 -4.88 -11.46 8.45
CA TYR A 265 -4.15 -12.55 7.79
C TYR A 265 -4.18 -13.90 8.54
N ALA A 266 -4.68 -13.95 9.78
CA ALA A 266 -4.77 -15.14 10.64
C ALA A 266 -6.18 -15.74 10.69
N LEU A 267 -7.19 -15.06 10.13
CA LEU A 267 -8.54 -15.61 9.93
C LEU A 267 -8.65 -16.41 8.62
N TRP A 268 -7.55 -17.03 8.21
CA TRP A 268 -7.36 -17.70 6.92
C TRP A 268 -6.56 -19.00 7.07
#